data_AF-A0A7W9EVG6-F1
#
_entry.id   AF-A0A7W9EVG6-F1
#
_cell.length_a   1.000
_cell.length_b   1.000
_cell.length_c   1.000
_cell.angle_alpha   90.00
_cell.angle_beta   90.00
_cell.angle_gamma   90.00
#
_symmetry.space_group_name_H-M   'P 1'
#
loop_
_entity.id
_entity.type
_entity.pdbx_description
1 polymer ?
#
loop_
_entity_poly.entity_id
_entity_poly.type
_entity_poly.pdbx_seq_one_letter_code
_entity_poly.pdbx_strand_id
1 'polypeptide(L)'
;MPDEARPDRSGLLVSLNFAREPQNCFEGVSINVRLLAGSAAIENGLAAKVLDSVCDQLVPVWFSDGSKKMLMHPDNEVAQHVLSGTPAPEYIEGEVRAWRDLYGLFTPGEQAR
;
A
#
# COMPACT_ATOMS: atom_id res chain seq x y z
N MET A 1 7.40 -2.02 -15.96
CA MET A 1 6.95 -0.61 -15.95
C MET A 1 6.92 -0.06 -17.36
N PRO A 2 5.86 0.67 -17.76
CA PRO A 2 5.81 1.43 -19.01
C PRO A 2 6.89 2.53 -19.08
N ASP A 3 7.38 2.88 -20.28
CA ASP A 3 8.40 3.94 -20.47
C ASP A 3 7.94 5.33 -19.99
N GLU A 4 6.64 5.60 -20.11
CA GLU A 4 5.98 6.82 -19.60
C GLU A 4 5.93 6.87 -18.06
N ALA A 5 6.00 5.72 -17.39
CA ALA A 5 6.00 5.62 -15.94
C ALA A 5 7.40 5.81 -15.32
N ARG A 6 8.43 6.12 -16.14
CA ARG A 6 9.78 6.39 -15.65
C ARG A 6 9.79 7.49 -14.58
N PRO A 7 10.57 7.36 -13.49
CA PRO A 7 10.57 8.32 -12.38
C PRO A 7 10.82 9.78 -12.80
N ASP A 8 11.63 9.99 -13.84
CA ASP A 8 11.95 11.31 -14.38
C ASP A 8 10.83 11.94 -15.24
N ARG A 9 9.79 11.17 -15.60
CA ARG A 9 8.73 11.59 -16.51
C ARG A 9 7.32 11.41 -15.94
N SER A 10 7.18 10.56 -14.92
CA SER A 10 5.88 10.17 -14.41
C SER A 10 5.25 11.20 -13.49
N GLY A 11 6.04 12.13 -12.96
CA GLY A 11 5.58 13.05 -11.91
C GLY A 11 5.12 12.31 -10.64
N LEU A 12 5.59 11.08 -10.46
CA LEU A 12 5.33 10.20 -9.32
C LEU A 12 6.67 9.73 -8.74
N LEU A 13 6.78 9.76 -7.41
CA LEU A 13 7.84 9.10 -6.68
C LEU A 13 7.30 7.75 -6.17
N VAL A 14 7.90 6.67 -6.63
CA VAL A 14 7.63 5.32 -6.11
C VAL A 14 8.81 4.89 -5.22
N SER A 15 8.54 4.58 -3.96
CA SER A 15 9.57 4.17 -3.01
C SER A 15 9.13 3.00 -2.15
N LEU A 16 10.08 2.16 -1.73
CA LEU A 16 9.86 1.16 -0.70
C LEU A 16 10.20 1.77 0.66
N ASN A 17 9.29 1.63 1.62
CA ASN A 17 9.39 2.19 2.95
C ASN A 17 9.44 1.09 4.00
N PHE A 18 10.34 1.26 4.96
CA PHE A 18 10.51 0.39 6.13
C PHE A 18 10.29 1.24 7.38
N ALA A 19 9.15 1.07 8.05
CA ALA A 19 8.84 1.80 9.28
C ALA A 19 9.22 0.94 10.49
N ARG A 20 10.08 1.49 11.36
CA ARG A 20 10.49 0.82 12.60
C ARG A 20 9.35 0.76 13.62
N GLU A 21 8.55 1.81 13.70
CA GLU A 21 7.41 1.94 14.62
C GLU A 21 6.18 2.29 13.78
N PRO A 22 5.65 1.33 13.01
CA PRO A 22 4.50 1.57 12.15
C PRO A 22 3.24 1.80 12.99
N GLN A 23 2.30 2.62 12.52
CA GLN A 23 1.02 2.81 13.23
C GLN A 23 0.11 1.59 13.11
N ASN A 24 0.28 0.82 12.04
CA ASN A 24 -0.39 -0.45 11.79
C ASN A 24 0.51 -1.36 10.94
N CYS A 25 0.21 -2.65 10.87
CA CYS A 25 1.07 -3.62 10.20
C CYS A 25 1.38 -3.27 8.72
N PHE A 26 0.46 -2.63 8.01
CA PHE A 26 0.64 -2.25 6.60
C PHE A 26 1.59 -1.08 6.37
N GLU A 27 2.08 -0.43 7.44
CA GLU A 27 3.12 0.60 7.32
C GLU A 27 4.53 0.06 7.55
N GLY A 28 4.67 -1.15 8.12
CA GLY A 28 5.96 -1.74 8.48
C GLY A 28 6.89 -1.92 7.28
N VAL A 29 6.39 -2.54 6.22
CA VAL A 29 7.03 -2.59 4.89
C VAL A 29 5.97 -2.27 3.86
N SER A 30 6.20 -1.25 3.02
CA SER A 30 5.19 -0.82 2.06
C SER A 30 5.77 -0.08 0.87
N ILE A 31 5.07 -0.11 -0.25
CA ILE A 31 5.33 0.75 -1.40
C ILE A 31 4.55 2.05 -1.19
N ASN A 32 5.25 3.19 -1.30
CA ASN A 32 4.63 4.51 -1.34
C ASN A 32 4.69 5.05 -2.77
N VAL A 33 3.54 5.43 -3.31
CA VAL A 33 3.39 6.16 -4.56
C VAL A 33 2.98 7.59 -4.22
N ARG A 34 3.87 8.55 -4.44
CA ARG A 34 3.65 9.96 -4.11
C ARG A 34 3.57 10.81 -5.37
N LEU A 35 2.53 11.62 -5.49
CA LEU A 35 2.43 12.67 -6.49
C LEU A 35 3.42 13.81 -6.21
N LEU A 36 4.16 14.21 -7.23
CA LEU A 36 5.03 15.38 -7.15
C LEU A 36 4.23 16.68 -7.37
N ALA A 37 4.65 17.76 -6.71
CA ALA A 37 3.97 19.06 -6.85
C ALA A 37 3.98 19.53 -8.32
N GLY A 38 2.82 19.97 -8.81
CA GLY A 38 2.65 20.41 -10.20
C GLY A 38 2.58 19.28 -11.23
N SER A 39 2.56 18.01 -10.79
CA SER A 39 2.36 16.86 -11.66
C SER A 39 0.91 16.73 -12.12
N ALA A 40 0.72 16.36 -13.39
CA ALA A 40 -0.59 16.04 -13.97
C ALA A 40 -0.86 14.51 -14.01
N ALA A 41 -0.13 13.72 -13.20
CA ALA A 41 -0.14 12.26 -13.28
C ALA A 41 -1.49 11.62 -12.92
N ILE A 42 -2.33 12.33 -12.14
CA ILE A 42 -3.70 11.88 -11.87
C ILE A 42 -4.56 12.14 -13.11
N GLU A 43 -4.53 13.36 -13.62
CA GLU A 43 -5.36 13.84 -14.73
C GLU A 43 -5.08 13.08 -16.03
N ASN A 44 -3.82 12.74 -16.29
CA ASN A 44 -3.42 12.00 -17.48
C ASN A 44 -3.50 10.47 -17.31
N GLY A 45 -3.96 9.98 -16.16
CA GLY A 45 -4.17 8.56 -15.87
C GLY A 45 -2.90 7.75 -15.57
N LEU A 46 -1.73 8.38 -15.50
CA LEU A 46 -0.48 7.67 -15.24
C LEU A 46 -0.38 7.12 -13.82
N ALA A 47 -0.95 7.83 -12.83
CA ALA A 47 -1.05 7.36 -11.45
C ALA A 47 -1.82 6.04 -11.37
N ALA A 48 -2.93 5.91 -12.10
CA ALA A 48 -3.69 4.67 -12.17
C ALA A 48 -2.84 3.54 -12.76
N LYS A 49 -2.19 3.76 -13.91
CA LYS A 49 -1.32 2.74 -14.53
C LYS A 49 -0.17 2.28 -13.62
N VAL A 50 0.41 3.21 -12.85
CA VAL A 50 1.47 2.86 -11.89
C VAL A 50 0.88 2.03 -10.75
N LEU A 51 -0.24 2.45 -10.18
CA LEU A 51 -0.93 1.71 -9.11
C LEU A 51 -1.31 0.30 -9.57
N ASP A 52 -1.91 0.15 -10.75
CA ASP A 52 -2.24 -1.16 -11.33
C ASP A 52 -1.03 -2.08 -11.43
N SER A 53 0.17 -1.52 -11.63
CA SER A 53 1.42 -2.30 -11.74
C SER A 53 2.07 -2.68 -10.42
N VAL A 54 1.67 -2.07 -9.30
CA VAL A 54 2.25 -2.33 -7.97
C VAL A 54 1.26 -2.93 -6.98
N CYS A 55 -0.05 -2.88 -7.26
CA CYS A 55 -1.12 -3.44 -6.45
C CYS A 55 -1.41 -4.93 -6.79
N ASP A 56 -0.42 -5.69 -7.24
CA ASP A 56 -0.58 -7.08 -7.70
C ASP A 56 0.08 -8.13 -6.77
N GLN A 57 0.77 -7.68 -5.72
CA GLN A 57 1.52 -8.52 -4.80
C GLN A 57 1.08 -8.27 -3.36
N LEU A 58 1.38 -9.22 -2.46
CA LEU A 58 1.20 -9.07 -1.01
C LEU A 58 2.20 -8.07 -0.39
N VAL A 59 2.18 -6.83 -0.89
CA VAL A 59 2.94 -5.69 -0.39
C VAL A 59 1.99 -4.49 -0.32
N PRO A 60 1.79 -3.85 0.84
CA PRO A 60 0.87 -2.75 0.96
C PRO A 60 1.32 -1.60 0.08
N VAL A 61 0.37 -0.99 -0.62
CA VAL A 61 0.61 0.16 -1.47
C VAL A 61 -0.14 1.35 -0.91
N TRP A 62 0.58 2.41 -0.59
CA TRP A 62 0.02 3.68 -0.15
C TRP A 62 0.18 4.71 -1.25
N PHE A 63 -0.89 5.43 -1.56
CA PHE A 63 -0.84 6.60 -2.43
C PHE A 63 -0.89 7.89 -1.62
N SER A 64 -0.15 8.91 -2.04
CA SER A 64 -0.26 10.25 -1.49
C SER A 64 -0.22 11.33 -2.56
N ASP A 65 -1.16 12.27 -2.51
CA ASP A 65 -1.20 13.45 -3.37
C ASP A 65 -0.42 14.65 -2.79
N GLY A 66 0.30 14.44 -1.69
CA GLY A 66 0.99 15.48 -0.92
C GLY A 66 0.15 16.12 0.19
N SER A 67 -1.18 15.93 0.18
CA SER A 67 -2.10 16.42 1.22
C SER A 67 -2.72 15.28 2.04
N LYS A 68 -3.01 14.15 1.38
CA LYS A 68 -3.62 12.96 1.98
C LYS A 68 -2.77 11.72 1.66
N LYS A 69 -2.91 10.71 2.51
CA LYS A 69 -2.34 9.37 2.32
C LYS A 69 -3.49 8.37 2.35
N MET A 70 -3.53 7.46 1.38
CA MET A 70 -4.61 6.49 1.19
C MET A 70 -4.01 5.11 0.95
N LEU A 71 -4.57 4.07 1.56
CA LEU A 71 -4.19 2.68 1.29
C LEU A 71 -4.86 2.26 -0.01
N MET A 72 -4.07 1.92 -1.01
CA MET A 72 -4.53 1.47 -2.33
C MET A 72 -4.50 -0.05 -2.46
N HIS A 73 -3.63 -0.72 -1.70
CA HIS A 73 -3.56 -2.18 -1.63
C HIS A 73 -3.13 -2.63 -0.23
N PRO A 74 -3.75 -3.65 0.37
CA PRO A 74 -4.90 -4.41 -0.14
C PRO A 74 -6.19 -3.58 -0.25
N ASP A 75 -7.23 -4.18 -0.84
CA ASP A 75 -8.57 -3.63 -0.83
C ASP A 75 -9.02 -3.26 0.59
N ASN A 76 -9.81 -2.18 0.70
CA ASN A 76 -10.18 -1.64 2.01
C ASN A 76 -10.93 -2.65 2.89
N GLU A 77 -11.74 -3.54 2.30
CA GLU A 77 -12.44 -4.59 3.04
C GLU A 77 -11.46 -5.61 3.66
N VAL A 78 -10.50 -6.09 2.86
CA VAL A 78 -9.42 -6.97 3.31
C VAL A 78 -8.61 -6.28 4.41
N ALA A 79 -8.22 -5.02 4.18
CA ALA A 79 -7.47 -4.23 5.13
C ALA A 79 -8.19 -4.10 6.48
N GLN A 80 -9.50 -3.83 6.46
CA GLN A 80 -10.31 -3.73 7.68
C GLN A 80 -10.32 -5.05 8.47
N HIS A 81 -10.49 -6.19 7.79
CA HIS A 81 -10.45 -7.49 8.46
C HIS A 81 -9.06 -7.78 9.02
N VAL A 82 -7.99 -7.52 8.27
CA VAL A 82 -6.61 -7.72 8.76
C VAL A 82 -6.35 -6.89 10.00
N LEU A 83 -6.66 -5.59 9.97
CA LEU A 83 -6.39 -4.66 11.07
C LEU A 83 -7.25 -4.91 12.31
N SER A 84 -8.52 -5.25 12.12
CA SER A 84 -9.45 -5.49 13.24
C SER A 84 -9.31 -6.87 13.87
N GLY A 85 -8.64 -7.81 13.21
CA GLY A 85 -8.59 -9.21 13.66
C GLY A 85 -9.91 -9.97 13.52
N THR A 86 -10.94 -9.35 12.92
CA THR A 86 -12.27 -9.98 12.77
C THR A 86 -12.26 -11.13 11.76
N PRO A 87 -13.11 -12.16 11.91
CA PRO A 87 -13.28 -13.18 10.88
C PRO A 87 -13.70 -12.54 9.55
N ALA A 88 -13.05 -12.96 8.46
CA ALA A 88 -13.37 -12.50 7.12
C ALA A 88 -14.45 -13.39 6.48
N PRO A 89 -15.32 -12.83 5.63
CA PRO A 89 -16.20 -13.60 4.77
C PRO A 89 -15.43 -14.61 3.89
N GLU A 90 -16.10 -15.71 3.53
CA GLU A 90 -15.48 -16.82 2.77
C GLU A 90 -14.81 -16.38 1.47
N TYR A 91 -15.35 -15.38 0.77
CA TYR A 91 -14.81 -14.90 -0.51
C TYR A 91 -13.48 -14.13 -0.39
N ILE A 92 -13.13 -13.61 0.79
CA ILE A 92 -11.87 -12.89 1.06
C ILE A 92 -11.03 -13.52 2.17
N GLU A 93 -11.50 -14.61 2.78
CA GLU A 93 -10.84 -15.27 3.90
C GLU A 93 -9.41 -15.69 3.56
N GLY A 94 -9.22 -16.26 2.37
CA GLY A 94 -7.90 -16.70 1.90
C GLY A 94 -6.91 -15.54 1.79
N GLU A 95 -7.36 -14.40 1.28
CA GLU A 95 -6.52 -13.21 1.14
C GLU A 95 -6.20 -12.59 2.51
N VAL A 96 -7.21 -12.40 3.37
CA VAL A 96 -7.03 -11.87 4.73
C VAL A 96 -6.05 -12.74 5.53
N ARG A 97 -6.13 -14.07 5.39
CA ARG A 97 -5.20 -14.99 6.03
C ARG A 97 -3.77 -14.79 5.52
N ALA A 98 -3.58 -14.73 4.21
CA ALA A 98 -2.25 -14.51 3.61
C ALA A 98 -1.61 -13.19 4.09
N TRP A 99 -2.40 -12.13 4.20
CA TRP A 99 -1.93 -10.86 4.76
C TRP A 99 -1.54 -10.96 6.22
N ARG A 100 -2.34 -11.62 7.06
CA ARG A 100 -2.01 -11.81 8.48
C ARG A 100 -0.76 -12.66 8.68
N ASP A 101 -0.60 -13.72 7.90
CA ASP A 101 0.57 -14.60 7.99
C ASP A 101 1.86 -13.82 7.64
N LEU A 102 1.83 -12.96 6.62
CA LEU A 102 3.00 -12.22 6.17
C LEU A 102 3.27 -10.93 6.99
N TYR A 103 2.22 -10.19 7.34
CA TYR A 103 2.33 -8.87 7.99
C TYR A 103 2.03 -8.86 9.49
N GLY A 104 1.59 -9.98 10.07
CA GLY A 104 1.37 -10.09 11.52
C GLY A 104 2.62 -9.76 12.36
N LEU A 105 3.81 -9.93 11.79
CA LEU A 105 5.09 -9.60 12.42
C LEU A 105 5.31 -8.08 12.64
N PHE A 106 4.58 -7.23 11.91
CA PHE A 106 4.70 -5.77 11.99
C PHE A 106 3.62 -5.12 12.87
N THR A 107 2.88 -5.93 13.64
CA THR A 107 1.85 -5.42 14.55
C THR A 107 2.50 -4.67 15.72
N PRO A 108 2.09 -3.43 16.04
CA PRO A 108 2.63 -2.70 17.17
C PRO A 108 2.14 -3.35 18.47
N GLY A 109 2.92 -4.28 19.05
CA GLY A 109 2.52 -4.92 20.31
C GLY A 109 3.31 -6.12 20.84
N GLU A 110 4.14 -6.81 20.06
CA GLU A 110 4.74 -8.08 20.51
C GLU A 110 6.29 -8.12 20.57
N GLN A 111 6.97 -6.98 20.51
CA GLN A 111 8.44 -6.92 20.68
C GLN A 111 8.91 -6.26 22.00
N ALA A 112 8.06 -6.24 23.02
CA ALA A 112 8.47 -5.81 24.36
C ALA A 112 7.92 -6.76 25.42
N ARG A 113 8.57 -7.93 25.56
CA ARG A 113 8.67 -8.66 26.83
C ARG A 113 9.88 -9.58 26.83
#